data_AF-A0A3D3ADD6-F1
#
_entry.id   AF-A0A3D3ADD6-F1
#
_cell.length_a   1.000
_cell.length_b   1.000
_cell.length_c   1.000
_cell.angle_alpha   90.00
_cell.angle_beta   90.00
_cell.angle_gamma   90.00
#
_symmetry.space_group_name_H-M   'P 1'
#
loop_
_entity.id
_entity.type
_entity.pdbx_description
1 polymer ?
#
loop_
_entity_poly.entity_id
_entity_poly.type
_entity_poly.pdbx_seq_one_letter_code
_entity_poly.pdbx_strand_id
1 'polypeptide(L)'
;KIYFIDFGLMGTISDSLKASLNDMMIAVATKDIDKMMSSILAIGILKGSINKDMLYDDINYLFSTYLSLPLSSIKISQLLKEVSDIANRNNIRLPKDLTLLIRSMVIIEGVIAEISPEINILEIAVPYVKSTNRASLFPSFNDLLTNSLLYVK
;
A
#
# COMPACT_ATOMS: atom_id res chain seq x y z
N LYS A 1 -16.76 15.96 -15.93
CA LYS A 1 -15.93 16.65 -14.92
C LYS A 1 -16.24 16.03 -13.56
N ILE A 2 -15.22 15.72 -12.76
CA ILE A 2 -15.36 15.18 -11.41
C ILE A 2 -15.26 16.37 -10.43
N TYR A 3 -16.18 16.46 -9.48
CA TYR A 3 -16.19 17.49 -8.43
C TYR A 3 -16.11 16.81 -7.06
N PHE A 4 -15.12 17.21 -6.25
CA PHE A 4 -14.94 16.71 -4.89
C PHE A 4 -15.71 17.59 -3.91
N ILE A 5 -16.59 16.98 -3.11
CA ILE A 5 -17.48 17.70 -2.19
C ILE A 5 -17.25 17.36 -0.72
N ASP A 6 -16.55 16.28 -0.41
CA ASP A 6 -16.29 15.80 0.94
C ASP A 6 -14.79 15.54 1.16
N PHE A 7 -14.27 16.09 2.27
CA PHE A 7 -12.88 15.98 2.71
C PHE A 7 -12.77 15.49 4.16
N GLY A 8 -13.85 14.98 4.76
CA GLY A 8 -13.90 14.55 6.16
C GLY A 8 -13.02 13.34 6.49
N LEU A 9 -12.66 12.53 5.49
CA LEU A 9 -11.74 11.39 5.60
C LEU A 9 -10.35 11.67 5.03
N MET A 10 -9.95 12.94 4.88
CA MET A 10 -8.59 13.28 4.45
C MET A 10 -7.57 13.03 5.55
N GLY A 11 -6.37 12.61 5.15
CA GLY A 11 -5.21 12.51 6.03
C GLY A 11 -3.93 12.90 5.31
N THR A 12 -2.85 12.90 6.08
CA THR A 12 -1.53 13.29 5.56
C THR A 12 -0.60 12.08 5.63
N ILE A 13 0.11 11.81 4.55
CA ILE A 13 1.19 10.84 4.54
C ILE A 13 2.48 11.63 4.73
N SER A 14 3.12 11.49 5.90
CA SER A 14 4.41 12.11 6.18
C SER A 14 5.48 11.61 5.22
N ASP A 15 6.55 12.39 5.01
CA ASP A 15 7.63 11.97 4.14
C ASP A 15 8.36 10.73 4.68
N SER A 16 8.42 10.57 6.00
CA SER A 16 8.90 9.33 6.63
C SER A 16 8.03 8.12 6.29
N LEU A 17 6.70 8.27 6.33
CA LEU A 17 5.78 7.20 5.96
C LEU A 17 5.89 6.88 4.46
N LYS A 18 6.02 7.90 3.59
CA LYS A 18 6.25 7.68 2.15
C LYS A 18 7.54 6.91 1.91
N ALA A 19 8.64 7.30 2.56
CA ALA A 19 9.93 6.63 2.43
C ALA A 19 9.82 5.15 2.81
N SER A 20 9.25 4.85 3.97
CA SER A 20 9.10 3.46 4.41
C SER A 20 8.12 2.66 3.53
N LEU A 21 7.05 3.28 3.01
CA LEU A 21 6.17 2.63 2.03
C LEU A 21 6.90 2.34 0.71
N ASN A 22 7.78 3.24 0.25
CA ASN A 22 8.62 2.98 -0.92
C ASN A 22 9.61 1.83 -0.65
N ASP A 23 10.21 1.77 0.54
CA ASP A 23 11.07 0.65 0.93
C ASP A 23 10.33 -0.69 0.97
N MET A 24 9.09 -0.71 1.44
CA MET A 24 8.21 -1.88 1.36
C MET A 24 7.96 -2.29 -0.09
N MET A 25 7.70 -1.34 -0.99
CA MET A 25 7.49 -1.64 -2.42
C MET A 25 8.76 -2.21 -3.08
N ILE A 26 9.93 -1.66 -2.74
CA ILE A 26 11.22 -2.19 -3.18
C ILE A 26 11.38 -3.63 -2.67
N ALA A 27 11.11 -3.87 -1.39
CA ALA A 27 11.19 -5.20 -0.78
C ALA A 27 10.29 -6.23 -1.50
N VAL A 28 9.07 -5.85 -1.87
CA VAL A 28 8.18 -6.69 -2.69
C VAL A 28 8.79 -6.96 -4.06
N ALA A 29 9.31 -5.93 -4.74
CA ALA A 29 9.87 -6.05 -6.07
C ALA A 29 11.16 -6.90 -6.13
N THR A 30 12.00 -6.80 -5.10
CA THR A 30 13.27 -7.54 -4.98
C THR A 30 13.12 -8.88 -4.26
N LYS A 31 11.90 -9.21 -3.79
CA LYS A 31 11.62 -10.38 -2.95
C LYS A 31 12.46 -10.41 -1.66
N ASP A 32 12.75 -9.25 -1.10
CA ASP A 32 13.62 -9.06 0.06
C ASP A 32 12.78 -9.01 1.35
N ILE A 33 12.69 -10.16 2.02
CA ILE A 33 11.90 -10.32 3.24
C ILE A 33 12.53 -9.55 4.41
N ASP A 34 13.86 -9.49 4.49
CA ASP A 34 14.57 -8.79 5.56
C ASP A 34 14.35 -7.27 5.48
N LYS A 35 14.32 -6.73 4.26
CA LYS A 35 13.96 -5.33 4.02
C LYS A 35 12.49 -5.07 4.34
N MET A 36 11.59 -6.01 4.00
CA MET A 36 10.18 -5.90 4.37
C MET A 36 10.00 -5.89 5.90
N MET A 37 10.64 -6.83 6.60
CA MET A 37 10.69 -6.90 8.06
C MET A 37 11.14 -5.57 8.68
N SER A 38 12.29 -5.06 8.23
CA SER A 38 12.86 -3.80 8.72
C SER A 38 11.90 -2.62 8.49
N SER A 39 11.23 -2.59 7.33
CA SER A 39 10.28 -1.52 7.00
C SER A 39 9.01 -1.59 7.84
N ILE A 40 8.47 -2.79 8.08
CA ILE A 40 7.29 -3.02 8.94
C ILE A 40 7.60 -2.57 10.37
N LEU A 41 8.77 -2.93 10.90
CA LEU A 41 9.19 -2.54 12.24
C LEU A 41 9.45 -1.03 12.36
N ALA A 42 9.85 -0.36 11.28
CA ALA A 42 10.07 1.08 11.25
C ALA A 42 8.77 1.90 11.24
N ILE A 43 7.70 1.40 10.60
CA ILE A 43 6.40 2.10 10.51
C ILE A 43 5.46 1.71 11.67
N GLY A 44 5.54 0.46 12.10
CA GLY A 44 4.64 -0.13 13.06
C GLY A 44 4.82 0.43 14.48
N ILE A 45 3.71 0.65 15.18
CA ILE A 45 3.72 0.98 16.61
C ILE A 45 3.73 -0.32 17.40
N LEU A 46 4.86 -0.65 18.02
CA LEU A 46 5.02 -1.87 18.79
C LEU A 46 4.20 -1.81 20.09
N LYS A 47 3.38 -2.83 20.33
CA LYS A 47 2.53 -2.94 21.52
C LYS A 47 3.07 -3.91 22.59
N GLY A 48 4.19 -4.56 22.31
CA GLY A 48 4.78 -5.56 23.20
C GLY A 48 5.99 -6.22 22.55
N SER A 49 6.40 -7.36 23.10
CA SER A 49 7.45 -8.18 22.50
C SER A 49 7.03 -8.72 21.14
N ILE A 50 7.94 -8.66 20.18
CA ILE A 50 7.76 -9.22 18.84
C ILE A 50 8.52 -10.54 18.78
N ASN A 51 7.82 -11.59 18.36
CA ASN A 51 8.49 -12.81 17.91
C ASN A 51 8.90 -12.61 16.45
N LYS A 52 10.20 -12.39 16.22
CA LYS A 52 10.74 -12.09 14.88
C LYS A 52 10.58 -13.26 13.92
N ASP A 53 10.67 -14.50 14.41
CA ASP A 53 10.54 -15.70 13.58
C ASP A 53 9.10 -15.86 13.08
N MET A 54 8.11 -15.65 13.96
CA MET A 54 6.70 -15.61 13.56
C MET A 54 6.42 -14.51 12.52
N LEU A 55 6.94 -13.30 12.74
CA LEU A 55 6.74 -12.20 11.80
C LEU A 55 7.40 -12.49 10.44
N TYR A 56 8.58 -13.12 10.46
CA TYR A 56 9.28 -13.54 9.25
C TYR A 56 8.47 -14.58 8.46
N ASP A 57 7.97 -15.63 9.14
CA ASP A 57 7.13 -16.66 8.54
C ASP A 57 5.84 -16.08 7.96
N ASP A 58 5.22 -15.15 8.67
CA ASP A 58 4.02 -14.43 8.25
C ASP A 58 4.24 -13.59 6.98
N ILE A 59 5.37 -12.90 6.88
CA ILE A 59 5.73 -12.13 5.67
C ILE A 59 6.05 -13.08 4.51
N ASN A 60 6.77 -14.18 4.79
CA ASN A 60 7.03 -15.22 3.80
C ASN A 60 5.74 -15.81 3.22
N TYR A 61 4.76 -16.05 4.09
CA TYR A 61 3.45 -16.50 3.68
C TYR A 61 2.75 -15.48 2.77
N LEU A 62 2.79 -14.17 3.06
CA LEU A 62 2.27 -13.16 2.12
C LEU A 62 2.98 -13.19 0.76
N PHE A 63 4.32 -13.28 0.77
CA PHE A 63 5.10 -13.27 -0.47
C PHE A 63 4.74 -14.48 -1.34
N SER A 64 4.73 -15.68 -0.77
CA SER A 64 4.37 -16.91 -1.47
C SER A 64 2.93 -16.91 -1.97
N THR A 65 2.00 -16.37 -1.19
CA THR A 65 0.56 -16.32 -1.51
C THR A 65 0.27 -15.36 -2.66
N TYR A 66 0.87 -14.17 -2.67
CA TYR A 66 0.46 -13.10 -3.59
C TYR A 66 1.41 -12.89 -4.78
N LEU A 67 2.72 -13.13 -4.65
CA LEU A 67 3.68 -12.84 -5.74
C LEU A 67 3.54 -13.77 -6.95
N SER A 68 2.94 -14.94 -6.77
CA SER A 68 2.73 -15.91 -7.84
C SER A 68 1.39 -15.71 -8.57
N LEU A 69 0.51 -14.88 -8.04
CA LEU A 69 -0.82 -14.65 -8.61
C LEU A 69 -0.78 -13.61 -9.74
N PRO A 70 -1.59 -13.78 -10.80
CA PRO A 70 -1.82 -12.70 -11.73
C PRO A 70 -2.54 -11.54 -11.02
N LEU A 71 -2.23 -10.30 -11.40
CA LEU A 71 -2.79 -9.09 -10.76
C LEU A 71 -4.32 -9.10 -10.74
N SER A 72 -4.96 -9.60 -11.79
CA SER A 72 -6.42 -9.81 -11.90
C SER A 72 -7.02 -10.64 -10.75
N SER A 73 -6.24 -11.55 -10.17
CA SER A 73 -6.70 -12.45 -9.11
C SER A 73 -6.48 -11.90 -7.70
N ILE A 74 -5.76 -10.78 -7.56
CA ILE A 74 -5.48 -10.16 -6.27
C ILE A 74 -6.58 -9.14 -5.96
N LYS A 75 -7.31 -9.39 -4.87
CA LYS A 75 -8.24 -8.41 -4.27
C LYS A 75 -7.49 -7.57 -3.25
N ILE A 76 -7.50 -6.25 -3.43
CA ILE A 76 -6.80 -5.29 -2.57
C ILE A 76 -7.35 -5.36 -1.15
N SER A 77 -8.67 -5.39 -0.97
CA SER A 77 -9.28 -5.51 0.36
C SER A 77 -8.84 -6.76 1.11
N GLN A 78 -8.73 -7.90 0.42
CA GLN A 78 -8.28 -9.15 1.03
C GLN A 78 -6.82 -9.05 1.45
N LEU A 79 -5.95 -8.59 0.55
CA LEU A 79 -4.52 -8.37 0.83
C LEU A 79 -4.33 -7.42 2.03
N LEU A 80 -5.03 -6.28 2.04
CA LEU A 80 -4.90 -5.27 3.10
C LEU A 80 -5.49 -5.75 4.43
N LYS A 81 -6.56 -6.54 4.40
CA LYS A 81 -7.10 -7.20 5.59
C LYS A 81 -6.07 -8.17 6.16
N GLU A 82 -5.46 -8.98 5.32
CA GLU A 82 -4.46 -9.95 5.73
C GLU A 82 -3.23 -9.28 6.34
N VAL A 83 -2.70 -8.23 5.70
CA VAL A 83 -1.63 -7.38 6.25
C VAL A 83 -2.00 -6.82 7.62
N SER A 84 -3.23 -6.35 7.78
CA SER A 84 -3.72 -5.84 9.08
C SER A 84 -3.82 -6.94 10.14
N ASP A 85 -4.25 -8.13 9.75
CA ASP A 85 -4.32 -9.31 10.63
C ASP A 85 -2.90 -9.77 11.04
N ILE A 86 -1.92 -9.72 10.12
CA ILE A 86 -0.49 -10.00 10.41
C ILE A 86 0.07 -9.01 11.42
N ALA A 87 -0.16 -7.71 11.19
CA ALA A 87 0.32 -6.68 12.10
C ALA A 87 -0.24 -6.90 13.51
N ASN A 88 -1.56 -7.09 13.62
CA ASN A 88 -2.22 -7.27 14.92
C ASN A 88 -1.70 -8.50 15.69
N ARG A 89 -1.55 -9.66 15.03
CA ARG A 89 -1.06 -10.88 15.70
C ARG A 89 0.40 -10.81 16.12
N ASN A 90 1.20 -9.97 15.44
CA ASN A 90 2.61 -9.73 15.77
C ASN A 90 2.83 -8.57 16.75
N ASN A 91 1.79 -8.12 17.46
CA ASN A 91 1.85 -6.97 18.37
C ASN A 91 2.26 -5.66 17.70
N ILE A 92 1.96 -5.51 16.41
CA ILE A 92 2.24 -4.31 15.61
C ILE A 92 0.91 -3.60 15.35
N ARG A 93 0.78 -2.38 15.87
CA ARG A 93 -0.34 -1.51 15.55
C ARG A 93 0.04 -0.62 14.36
N LEU A 94 -0.81 -0.61 13.34
CA LEU A 94 -0.65 0.32 12.23
C LEU A 94 -0.88 1.76 12.70
N PRO A 95 -0.05 2.73 12.27
CA PRO A 95 -0.28 4.14 12.56
C PRO A 95 -1.57 4.63 11.90
N LYS A 96 -2.19 5.65 12.49
CA LYS A 96 -3.49 6.18 12.06
C LYS A 96 -3.52 6.53 10.56
N ASP A 97 -2.48 7.18 10.06
CA ASP A 97 -2.42 7.62 8.67
C ASP A 97 -2.35 6.44 7.70
N LEU A 98 -1.66 5.35 8.08
CA LEU A 98 -1.65 4.11 7.30
C LEU A 98 -3.01 3.40 7.35
N THR A 99 -3.67 3.37 8.50
CA THR A 99 -5.04 2.83 8.60
C THR A 99 -6.02 3.60 7.72
N LEU A 100 -5.89 4.93 7.65
CA LEU A 100 -6.72 5.75 6.79
C LEU A 100 -6.45 5.48 5.30
N LEU A 101 -5.17 5.38 4.92
CA LEU A 101 -4.77 5.01 3.56
C LEU A 101 -5.37 3.65 3.13
N ILE A 102 -5.24 2.64 3.99
CA ILE A 102 -5.82 1.31 3.77
C ILE A 102 -7.34 1.42 3.56
N ARG A 103 -8.02 2.16 4.44
CA ARG A 103 -9.47 2.35 4.34
C ARG A 103 -9.86 3.04 3.03
N SER A 104 -9.12 4.06 2.60
CA SER A 104 -9.35 4.75 1.32
C SER A 104 -9.20 3.79 0.13
N MET A 105 -8.18 2.93 0.14
CA MET A 105 -8.00 1.92 -0.93
C MET A 105 -9.16 0.92 -0.99
N VAL A 106 -9.63 0.43 0.17
CA VAL A 106 -10.78 -0.48 0.25
C VAL A 106 -12.06 0.18 -0.24
N ILE A 107 -12.29 1.46 0.09
CA ILE A 107 -13.44 2.20 -0.41
C ILE A 107 -13.37 2.35 -1.93
N ILE A 108 -12.21 2.69 -2.49
CA ILE A 108 -12.01 2.80 -3.94
C ILE A 108 -12.29 1.45 -4.62
N GLU A 109 -11.80 0.34 -4.07
CA GLU A 109 -12.11 -0.99 -4.59
C GLU A 109 -13.61 -1.30 -4.56
N GLY A 110 -14.29 -1.00 -3.45
CA GLY A 110 -15.74 -1.19 -3.35
C GLY A 110 -16.53 -0.38 -4.37
N VAL A 111 -16.17 0.90 -4.56
CA VAL A 111 -16.83 1.77 -5.55
C VAL A 111 -16.60 1.26 -6.97
N ILE A 112 -15.36 0.88 -7.31
CA ILE A 112 -15.04 0.34 -8.65
C ILE A 112 -15.79 -0.97 -8.89
N ALA A 113 -15.86 -1.86 -7.90
CA ALA A 113 -16.59 -3.11 -8.01
C ALA A 113 -18.09 -2.91 -8.27
N GLU A 114 -18.68 -1.80 -7.80
CA GLU A 114 -20.08 -1.45 -8.04
C GLU A 114 -20.31 -0.86 -9.44
N ILE A 115 -19.43 0.06 -9.88
CA ILE A 115 -19.66 0.84 -11.12
C ILE A 115 -19.03 0.21 -12.37
N SER A 116 -18.01 -0.62 -12.22
CA SER A 116 -17.21 -1.19 -13.32
C SER A 116 -16.50 -2.47 -12.83
N PRO A 117 -17.27 -3.55 -12.60
CA PRO A 117 -16.77 -4.80 -11.99
C PRO A 117 -15.67 -5.50 -12.80
N GLU A 118 -15.56 -5.20 -14.09
CA GLU A 118 -14.52 -5.67 -14.99
C GLU A 118 -13.15 -5.01 -14.76
N ILE A 119 -13.08 -3.88 -14.07
CA ILE A 119 -11.81 -3.19 -13.80
C ILE A 119 -11.09 -3.85 -12.63
N ASN A 120 -9.86 -4.30 -12.87
CA ASN A 120 -8.90 -4.62 -11.81
C ASN A 120 -7.97 -3.43 -11.53
N ILE A 121 -7.98 -2.93 -10.28
CA ILE A 121 -7.20 -1.77 -9.89
C ILE A 121 -5.69 -2.00 -10.06
N LEU A 122 -5.19 -3.19 -9.72
CA LEU A 122 -3.76 -3.48 -9.78
C LEU A 122 -3.26 -3.56 -11.22
N GLU A 123 -4.08 -4.05 -12.16
CA GLU A 123 -3.79 -4.02 -13.59
C GLU A 123 -3.66 -2.61 -14.16
N ILE A 124 -4.30 -1.61 -13.55
CA ILE A 124 -4.15 -0.20 -13.91
C ILE A 124 -2.97 0.44 -13.15
N ALA A 125 -2.88 0.21 -11.85
CA ALA A 125 -1.93 0.87 -10.98
C ALA A 125 -0.48 0.46 -11.26
N VAL A 126 -0.22 -0.84 -11.48
CA VAL A 126 1.15 -1.34 -11.68
C VAL A 126 1.79 -0.77 -12.96
N PRO A 127 1.14 -0.80 -14.14
CA PRO A 127 1.69 -0.17 -15.34
C PRO A 127 1.89 1.34 -15.21
N TYR A 128 0.97 2.04 -14.54
CA TYR A 128 1.09 3.48 -14.30
C TYR A 128 2.35 3.85 -13.50
N VAL A 129 2.67 3.07 -12.48
CA VAL A 129 3.90 3.24 -11.69
C VAL A 129 5.14 3.00 -12.56
N LYS A 130 5.14 1.90 -13.34
CA LYS A 130 6.27 1.53 -14.20
C LYS A 130 6.54 2.57 -15.30
N SER A 131 5.49 3.10 -15.93
CA SER A 131 5.62 4.06 -17.04
C SER A 131 6.18 5.40 -16.61
N THR A 132 6.00 5.78 -15.35
CA THR A 132 6.49 7.07 -14.85
C THR A 132 7.99 7.04 -14.51
N ASN A 133 8.67 5.89 -14.67
CA ASN A 133 10.09 5.65 -14.32
C ASN A 133 10.46 6.16 -12.91
N ARG A 134 9.48 6.19 -12.00
CA ARG A 134 9.66 6.71 -10.65
C ARG A 134 10.29 5.62 -9.80
N ALA A 135 11.40 5.96 -9.14
CA ALA A 135 11.99 5.15 -8.09
C ALA A 135 11.08 5.02 -6.84
N SER A 136 10.00 5.81 -6.77
CA SER A 136 9.05 5.84 -5.66
C SER A 136 7.59 5.81 -6.14
N LEU A 137 6.79 4.98 -5.48
CA LEU A 137 5.35 4.83 -5.71
C LEU A 137 4.55 5.96 -5.05
N PHE A 138 5.08 6.48 -3.94
CA PHE A 138 4.58 7.67 -3.25
C PHE A 138 5.55 8.82 -3.46
N PRO A 139 5.43 9.56 -4.57
CA PRO A 139 6.29 10.71 -4.83
C PRO A 139 5.93 11.86 -3.87
N SER A 140 6.82 12.85 -3.74
CA SER A 140 6.53 14.00 -2.89
C SER A 140 5.33 14.79 -3.44
N PHE A 141 4.68 15.60 -2.60
CA PHE A 141 3.54 16.40 -3.06
C PHE A 141 3.93 17.36 -4.20
N ASN A 142 5.15 17.88 -4.18
CA ASN A 142 5.69 18.74 -5.24
C ASN A 142 5.85 17.99 -6.59
N ASP A 143 6.18 16.70 -6.54
CA ASP A 143 6.28 15.86 -7.74
C ASP A 143 4.90 15.55 -8.35
N LEU A 144 3.84 15.59 -7.54
CA LEU A 144 2.46 15.43 -8.01
C LEU A 144 1.96 16.70 -8.72
N LEU A 145 2.27 17.89 -8.16
CA LEU A 145 1.85 19.17 -8.73
C LEU A 145 2.54 19.49 -10.07
N THR A 146 3.83 19.16 -10.20
CA THR A 146 4.57 19.37 -11.45
C THR A 146 4.02 18.52 -12.59
N ASN A 147 3.48 17.34 -12.29
CA ASN A 147 2.93 16.43 -13.30
C ASN A 147 1.44 16.65 -13.60
N SER A 148 0.63 17.12 -12.64
CA SER A 148 -0.78 17.46 -12.94
C SER A 148 -0.90 18.62 -13.94
N LEU A 149 0.09 19.52 -13.99
CA LEU A 149 0.18 20.59 -14.99
C LEU A 149 0.50 20.09 -16.41
N LEU A 150 1.03 18.86 -16.57
CA LEU A 150 1.25 18.24 -17.89
C LEU A 150 -0.03 17.62 -18.47
N TYR A 151 -1.02 17.29 -17.64
CA TYR A 151 -2.30 16.70 -18.06
C TYR A 151 -3.44 17.75 -18.19
N VAL A 152 -3.13 19.03 -18.04
CA VAL A 152 -4.09 20.16 -18.21
C VAL A 152 -3.78 20.97 -19.49
N LYS A 153 -3.05 20.39 -20.45
CA LYS A 153 -2.98 20.90 -21.82
C LYS A 153 -3.70 19.98 -22.79
#